data_AF-A0A2E8UMX9-F1
#
_entry.id   AF-A0A2E8UMX9-F1
#
_cell.length_a   1.000
_cell.length_b   1.000
_cell.length_c   1.000
_cell.angle_alpha   90.00
_cell.angle_beta   90.00
_cell.angle_gamma   90.00
#
_symmetry.space_group_name_H-M   'P 1'
#
loop_
_entity.id
_entity.type
_entity.pdbx_description
1 polymer ?
#
loop_
_entity_poly.entity_id
_entity_poly.type
_entity_poly.pdbx_seq_one_letter_code
_entity_poly.pdbx_strand_id
1 'polypeptide(L)'
;MLLGIAIAFAGGNLLVSVILGKWFGKRTAGSSAVKDTPYECGMLPEGEGSSRMSVKFYLVAMLFILFDIEVVFLYPWAVIYKDMLSDHAALILGSMLSFLGILFVGYIYALRKKAFDWKN
;
A
#
# COMPACT_ATOMS: atom_id res chain seq x y z
N MET A 1 26.81 2.26 11.44
CA MET A 1 26.60 2.58 12.86
C MET A 1 25.24 3.26 13.09
N LEU A 2 24.96 4.41 12.48
CA LEU A 2 23.70 5.15 12.65
C LEU A 2 22.44 4.34 12.30
N LEU A 3 22.47 3.56 11.22
CA LEU A 3 21.33 2.75 10.77
C LEU A 3 20.99 1.63 11.78
N GLY A 4 22.01 1.02 12.40
CA GLY A 4 21.81 0.03 13.46
C GLY A 4 21.23 0.62 14.73
N ILE A 5 21.66 1.84 15.11
CA ILE A 5 21.12 2.58 16.26
C ILE A 5 19.65 2.95 16.00
N ALA A 6 19.31 3.39 14.79
CA ALA A 6 17.94 3.74 14.42
C ALA A 6 16.99 2.53 14.50
N ILE A 7 17.41 1.38 13.98
CA ILE A 7 16.63 0.13 14.07
C ILE A 7 16.46 -0.31 15.51
N ALA A 8 17.54 -0.28 16.31
CA ALA A 8 17.50 -0.65 17.72
C ALA A 8 16.58 0.27 18.53
N PHE A 9 16.59 1.57 18.24
CA PHE A 9 15.71 2.53 18.90
C PHE A 9 14.24 2.33 18.52
N ALA A 10 13.93 2.16 17.23
CA ALA A 10 12.57 1.93 16.76
C ALA A 10 11.99 0.61 17.28
N GLY A 11 12.75 -0.48 17.16
CA GLY A 11 12.36 -1.80 17.66
C GLY A 11 12.25 -1.81 19.19
N GLY A 12 13.22 -1.21 19.88
CA GLY A 12 13.22 -1.09 21.34
C GLY A 12 12.01 -0.33 21.86
N ASN A 13 11.68 0.82 21.27
CA ASN A 13 10.52 1.61 21.69
C ASN A 13 9.20 0.86 21.44
N LEU A 14 9.08 0.14 20.31
CA LEU A 14 7.91 -0.67 20.01
C LEU A 14 7.75 -1.83 21.02
N LEU A 15 8.85 -2.50 21.37
CA LEU A 15 8.85 -3.56 22.39
C LEU A 15 8.48 -3.03 23.77
N VAL A 16 9.10 -1.91 24.18
CA VAL A 16 8.80 -1.25 25.45
C VAL A 16 7.33 -0.83 25.52
N SER A 17 6.79 -0.25 24.45
CA SER A 17 5.37 0.12 24.37
C SER A 17 4.43 -1.08 24.55
N VAL A 18 4.72 -2.22 23.91
CA VAL A 18 3.90 -3.44 24.04
C VAL A 18 4.02 -4.05 25.44
N ILE A 19 5.22 -4.10 26.02
CA ILE A 19 5.45 -4.67 27.36
C ILE A 19 4.78 -3.80 28.42
N LEU A 20 5.00 -2.48 28.39
CA LEU A 20 4.36 -1.54 29.30
C LEU A 20 2.84 -1.57 29.14
N GLY A 21 2.34 -1.62 27.90
CA GLY A 21 0.91 -1.70 27.61
C GLY A 21 0.24 -2.97 28.16
N LYS A 22 0.95 -4.11 28.17
CA LYS A 22 0.45 -5.36 28.77
C LYS A 22 0.59 -5.40 30.29
N TRP A 23 1.65 -4.82 30.84
CA TRP A 23 1.97 -4.90 32.27
C TRP A 23 1.26 -3.84 33.11
N PHE A 24 1.21 -2.60 32.61
CA PHE A 24 0.50 -1.47 33.24
C PHE A 24 -0.93 -1.29 32.73
N GLY A 25 -1.24 -1.82 31.55
CA GLY A 25 -2.61 -1.81 31.04
C GLY A 25 -3.49 -2.58 32.02
N LYS A 26 -4.45 -1.88 32.63
CA LYS A 26 -5.54 -2.49 33.39
C LYS A 26 -6.46 -3.25 32.42
N ARG A 27 -5.97 -4.33 31.80
CA ARG A 27 -6.81 -5.42 31.34
C ARG A 27 -7.39 -6.01 32.61
N THR A 28 -8.49 -5.42 33.08
CA THR A 28 -9.21 -5.84 34.26
C THR A 28 -9.38 -7.35 34.16
N ALA A 29 -9.04 -8.08 35.22
CA ALA A 29 -9.07 -9.55 35.31
C ALA A 29 -10.46 -10.18 35.11
N GLY A 30 -11.39 -9.46 34.49
CA GLY A 30 -12.54 -9.95 33.75
C GLY A 30 -12.51 -9.33 32.35
N SER A 31 -11.66 -9.87 31.46
CA SER A 31 -11.99 -9.84 30.03
C SER A 31 -13.21 -10.72 29.89
N SER A 32 -14.39 -10.19 30.20
CA SER A 32 -15.64 -10.86 29.90
C SER A 32 -15.56 -11.20 28.43
N ALA A 33 -15.79 -12.46 28.02
CA ALA A 33 -15.61 -12.91 26.64
C ALA A 33 -16.24 -11.96 25.60
N VAL A 34 -17.29 -11.23 26.00
CA VAL A 34 -17.95 -10.13 25.28
C VAL A 34 -17.04 -8.96 24.86
N LYS A 35 -15.98 -8.63 25.62
CA LYS A 35 -15.02 -7.58 25.23
C LYS A 35 -14.11 -8.02 24.09
N ASP A 36 -13.96 -9.32 23.91
CA ASP A 36 -13.16 -9.93 22.85
C ASP A 36 -14.04 -10.38 21.66
N THR A 37 -15.36 -10.10 21.68
CA THR A 37 -16.25 -10.32 20.53
C THR A 37 -16.31 -9.10 19.60
N PRO A 38 -16.46 -9.31 18.27
CA PRO A 38 -16.73 -8.23 17.31
C PRO A 38 -17.89 -7.33 17.72
N TYR A 39 -17.77 -6.03 17.43
CA TYR A 39 -18.82 -5.05 17.68
C TYR A 39 -19.86 -5.09 16.55
N GLU A 40 -21.10 -5.46 16.86
CA GLU A 40 -22.24 -5.48 15.93
C GLU A 40 -23.41 -4.65 16.48
N CYS A 41 -23.14 -3.38 16.81
CA CYS A 41 -24.16 -2.43 17.30
C CYS A 41 -24.96 -2.92 18.53
N GLY A 42 -24.35 -3.76 19.38
CA GLY A 42 -24.98 -4.32 20.58
C GLY A 42 -25.61 -5.69 20.40
N MET A 43 -25.58 -6.26 19.19
CA MET A 43 -26.02 -7.63 18.90
C MET A 43 -24.84 -8.61 18.94
N LEU A 44 -25.14 -9.90 19.10
CA LEU A 44 -24.14 -10.94 18.92
C LEU A 44 -23.83 -11.09 17.42
N PRO A 45 -22.55 -11.27 17.04
CA PRO A 45 -22.19 -11.45 15.64
C PRO A 45 -22.81 -12.73 15.08
N GLU A 46 -23.55 -12.60 13.99
CA GLU A 46 -24.14 -13.72 13.25
C GLU A 46 -23.44 -13.88 11.90
N GLY A 47 -23.04 -15.11 11.56
CA GLY A 47 -22.35 -15.43 10.31
C GLY A 47 -20.82 -15.55 10.43
N GLU A 48 -20.19 -16.02 9.36
CA GLU A 48 -18.73 -16.09 9.28
C GLU A 48 -18.16 -14.68 9.13
N GLY A 49 -17.16 -14.31 9.96
CA GLY A 49 -16.60 -12.95 10.06
C GLY A 49 -15.87 -12.41 8.82
N SER A 50 -16.03 -13.05 7.66
CA SER A 50 -15.49 -12.61 6.38
C SER A 50 -16.64 -12.45 5.37
N SER A 51 -17.13 -11.22 5.24
CA SER A 51 -18.07 -10.90 4.17
C SER A 51 -17.34 -10.88 2.82
N ARG A 52 -18.05 -11.25 1.75
CA ARG A 52 -17.52 -11.14 0.39
C ARG A 52 -17.39 -9.67 0.03
N MET A 53 -16.16 -9.14 0.12
CA MET A 53 -15.84 -7.80 -0.34
C MET A 53 -16.00 -7.70 -1.86
N SER A 54 -16.45 -6.54 -2.35
CA SER A 54 -16.69 -6.35 -3.79
C SER A 54 -15.40 -6.51 -4.61
N VAL A 55 -15.50 -7.11 -5.80
CA VAL A 55 -14.36 -7.29 -6.74
C VAL A 55 -13.74 -5.94 -7.17
N LYS A 56 -14.45 -4.83 -6.98
CA LYS A 56 -13.97 -3.48 -7.34
C LYS A 56 -12.69 -3.10 -6.59
N PHE A 57 -12.51 -3.57 -5.35
CA PHE A 57 -11.28 -3.35 -4.59
C PHE A 57 -10.07 -4.01 -5.26
N TYR A 58 -10.27 -5.17 -5.88
CA TYR A 58 -9.21 -5.88 -6.60
C TYR A 58 -8.78 -5.14 -7.87
N LEU A 59 -9.72 -4.56 -8.63
CA LEU A 59 -9.39 -3.77 -9.83
C LEU A 59 -8.52 -2.55 -9.50
N VAL A 60 -8.85 -1.84 -8.42
CA VAL A 60 -8.06 -0.69 -7.95
C VAL A 60 -6.68 -1.14 -7.46
N ALA A 61 -6.60 -2.24 -6.71
CA ALA A 61 -5.33 -2.78 -6.21
C ALA A 61 -4.40 -3.23 -7.36
N MET A 62 -4.92 -3.93 -8.37
CA MET A 62 -4.12 -4.30 -9.53
C MET A 62 -3.61 -3.08 -10.29
N LEU A 63 -4.45 -2.06 -10.47
CA LEU A 63 -4.05 -0.85 -11.16
C LEU A 63 -2.97 -0.10 -10.37
N PHE A 64 -3.09 -0.07 -9.04
CA PHE A 64 -2.06 0.48 -8.16
C PHE A 64 -0.72 -0.26 -8.32
N ILE A 65 -0.72 -1.60 -8.37
CA ILE A 65 0.50 -2.39 -8.59
C ILE A 65 1.15 -2.03 -9.94
N LEU A 66 0.34 -1.87 -10.99
CA LEU A 66 0.83 -1.49 -12.31
C LEU A 66 1.46 -0.09 -12.27
N PHE A 67 0.81 0.87 -11.59
CA PHE A 67 1.33 2.22 -11.36
C PHE A 67 2.58 2.27 -10.46
N ASP A 68 2.72 1.34 -9.51
CA ASP A 68 3.92 1.27 -8.67
C ASP A 68 5.12 0.77 -9.50
N ILE A 69 4.88 -0.22 -10.36
CA ILE A 69 5.91 -0.77 -11.26
C ILE A 69 6.44 0.29 -12.24
N GLU A 70 5.61 1.19 -12.79
CA GLU A 70 6.13 2.27 -13.64
C GLU A 70 7.08 3.20 -12.88
N VAL A 71 6.80 3.49 -11.61
CA VAL A 71 7.62 4.37 -10.77
C VAL A 71 8.96 3.68 -10.48
N VAL A 72 8.95 2.38 -10.23
CA VAL A 72 10.16 1.56 -10.08
C VAL A 72 11.07 1.65 -11.30
N PHE A 73 10.52 1.76 -12.52
CA PHE A 73 11.31 1.96 -13.74
C PHE A 73 11.70 3.43 -13.99
N LEU A 74 10.84 4.38 -13.62
CA LEU A 74 11.10 5.82 -13.75
C LEU A 74 12.27 6.28 -12.89
N TYR A 75 12.42 5.76 -11.66
CA TYR A 75 13.46 6.21 -10.74
C TYR A 75 14.89 5.95 -11.25
N PRO A 76 15.29 4.70 -11.58
CA PRO A 76 16.61 4.43 -12.11
C PRO A 76 16.87 5.16 -13.42
N TRP A 77 15.87 5.23 -14.31
CA TRP A 77 16.00 5.98 -15.55
C TRP A 77 16.31 7.47 -15.30
N ALA A 78 15.60 8.11 -14.37
CA ALA A 78 15.78 9.52 -14.04
C ALA A 78 17.11 9.82 -13.34
N VAL A 79 17.67 8.86 -12.59
CA VAL A 79 18.91 9.07 -11.82
C VAL A 79 20.16 8.64 -12.59
N ILE A 80 20.12 7.52 -13.33
CA ILE A 80 21.30 6.93 -13.97
C ILE A 80 21.65 7.66 -15.27
N TYR A 81 20.66 8.03 -16.08
CA TYR A 81 20.92 8.60 -17.41
C TYR A 81 21.22 10.11 -17.41
N LYS A 82 21.33 10.75 -16.24
CA LYS A 82 21.53 12.20 -16.12
C LYS A 82 22.77 12.69 -16.87
N ASP A 83 23.88 11.94 -16.79
CA ASP A 83 25.14 12.32 -17.43
C ASP A 83 25.14 12.01 -18.93
N MET A 84 24.36 11.02 -19.37
CA MET A 84 24.24 10.61 -20.77
C MET A 84 23.24 11.48 -21.57
N LEU A 85 22.52 12.39 -20.90
CA LEU A 85 21.59 13.30 -21.54
C LEU A 85 22.30 14.29 -22.48
N SER A 86 23.57 14.63 -22.26
CA SER A 86 24.29 15.62 -23.11
C SER A 86 24.43 15.17 -24.56
N ASP A 87 24.69 13.89 -24.80
CA ASP A 87 25.00 13.37 -26.14
C ASP A 87 23.82 12.65 -26.80
N HIS A 88 22.90 12.09 -26.01
CA HIS A 88 21.81 11.23 -26.51
C HIS A 88 20.43 11.55 -25.91
N ALA A 89 20.16 12.82 -25.55
CA ALA A 89 18.90 13.28 -24.96
C ALA A 89 17.65 12.73 -25.65
N ALA A 90 17.57 12.85 -26.98
CA ALA A 90 16.38 12.52 -27.74
C ALA A 90 16.04 11.02 -27.69
N LEU A 91 17.05 10.15 -27.71
CA LEU A 91 16.86 8.69 -27.64
C LEU A 91 16.47 8.25 -26.23
N ILE A 92 17.12 8.81 -25.20
CA ILE A 92 16.84 8.50 -23.78
C ILE A 92 15.44 8.97 -23.38
N LEU A 93 15.03 10.15 -23.86
CA LEU A 93 13.69 10.67 -23.62
C LEU A 93 12.66 9.92 -24.44
N GLY A 94 12.96 9.60 -25.71
CA GLY A 94 12.08 8.83 -26.59
C GLY A 94 11.76 7.44 -26.05
N SER A 95 12.74 6.73 -25.49
CA SER A 95 12.52 5.41 -24.90
C SER A 95 11.56 5.48 -23.70
N MET A 96 11.74 6.44 -22.79
CA MET A 96 10.83 6.62 -21.65
C MET A 96 9.45 7.12 -22.06
N LEU A 97 9.36 8.04 -23.02
CA LEU A 97 8.07 8.47 -23.59
C LEU A 97 7.31 7.31 -24.22
N SER A 98 7.99 6.43 -24.94
CA SER A 98 7.36 5.24 -25.54
C SER A 98 6.86 4.27 -24.48
N PHE A 99 7.63 4.05 -23.42
CA PHE A 99 7.25 3.21 -22.28
C PHE A 99 6.01 3.77 -21.56
N LEU A 100 6.03 5.06 -21.22
CA LEU A 100 4.90 5.75 -20.61
C LEU A 100 3.68 5.76 -21.54
N GLY A 101 3.88 5.96 -22.84
CA GLY A 101 2.81 5.97 -23.83
C GLY A 101 2.03 4.66 -23.89
N ILE A 102 2.72 3.52 -23.84
CA ILE A 102 2.08 2.20 -23.85
C ILE A 102 1.22 2.00 -22.58
N LEU A 103 1.77 2.34 -21.42
CA LEU A 103 1.05 2.22 -20.14
C LEU A 103 -0.14 3.21 -20.07
N PHE A 104 0.04 4.41 -20.59
CA PHE A 104 -1.00 5.43 -20.66
C PHE A 104 -2.20 4.98 -21.50
N VAL A 105 -1.97 4.25 -22.60
CA VAL A 105 -3.06 3.63 -23.38
C VAL A 105 -3.85 2.62 -22.52
N GLY A 106 -3.15 1.81 -21.73
CA GLY A 106 -3.78 0.89 -20.76
C GLY A 106 -4.61 1.63 -19.71
N TYR A 107 -4.12 2.77 -19.22
CA TYR A 107 -4.86 3.61 -18.28
C TYR A 107 -6.11 4.23 -18.90
N ILE A 108 -6.02 4.77 -20.12
CA ILE A 108 -7.19 5.27 -20.86
C ILE A 108 -8.22 4.15 -21.02
N TYR A 109 -7.79 2.94 -21.36
CA TYR A 109 -8.69 1.79 -21.47
C TYR A 109 -9.41 1.50 -20.15
N ALA A 110 -8.70 1.50 -19.02
CA ALA A 110 -9.30 1.31 -17.70
C ALA A 110 -10.33 2.39 -17.36
N LEU A 111 -10.05 3.66 -17.68
CA LEU A 111 -10.99 4.77 -17.53
C LEU A 111 -12.26 4.58 -18.38
N ARG A 112 -12.09 4.17 -19.64
CA ARG A 112 -13.22 3.92 -20.56
C ARG A 112 -14.08 2.75 -20.09
N LYS A 113 -13.49 1.76 -19.43
CA LYS A 113 -14.20 0.64 -18.78
C LYS A 113 -14.85 1.00 -17.44
N LYS A 114 -14.76 2.25 -17.00
CA LYS A 114 -15.29 2.72 -15.71
C LYS A 114 -14.76 1.89 -14.53
N ALA A 115 -13.46 1.53 -14.57
CA ALA A 115 -12.83 0.71 -13.52
C ALA A 115 -12.95 1.33 -12.11
N PHE A 116 -13.19 2.64 -12.02
CA PHE A 116 -13.34 3.39 -10.78
C PHE A 116 -14.79 3.69 -10.38
N ASP A 117 -15.78 3.17 -11.11
CA ASP A 117 -17.19 3.45 -10.81
C ASP A 117 -17.70 2.59 -9.65
N TRP A 118 -17.77 3.22 -8.47
CA TRP A 118 -18.28 2.60 -7.25
C TRP A 118 -19.80 2.65 -7.11
N LYS A 119 -20.53 3.39 -7.95
CA LYS A 119 -21.94 3.71 -7.71
C LYS A 119 -22.97 2.64 -8.13
N ASN A 120 -22.52 1.43 -8.49
CA ASN A 120 -23.41 0.34 -8.90
C ASN A 120 -23.29 -0.88 -8.00
#